data_AF-A0A1M4PLA3-F1
#
_entry.id   AF-A0A1M4PLA3-F1
#
_cell.length_a   1.000
_cell.length_b   1.000
_cell.length_c   1.000
_cell.angle_alpha   90.00
_cell.angle_beta   90.00
_cell.angle_gamma   90.00
#
_symmetry.space_group_name_H-M   'P 1'
#
loop_
_entity.id
_entity.type
_entity.pdbx_description
1 polymer ?
#
loop_
_entity_poly.entity_id
_entity_poly.type
_entity_poly.pdbx_seq_one_letter_code
_entity_poly.pdbx_strand_id
1 'polypeptide(L)'
;MFKNDRFKKVLVISIVLVLALSTIAVAANEVYQKKLTATFGRIKFKVDGKDVTKEIESKYDTPAFIVNSRSYVPVRAIAELMGMEVKWDGETHTAEIIDVKSKAYEEELDKKDKEIAELKKEIEKLKKDVVDETDLKAVQKKLNNEFGTYHDVDFDITLKESKNRIDVDITMDLRDSRQESYWNRMGYSYKKGNDRRYNRYYIH
;
A
#
# COMPACT_ATOMS: atom_id res chain seq x y z
N MET A 1 -35.25 11.90 -87.47
CA MET A 1 -35.36 10.43 -87.37
C MET A 1 -36.76 10.10 -86.85
N PHE A 2 -37.52 9.26 -87.58
CA PHE A 2 -38.88 8.74 -87.30
C PHE A 2 -40.10 9.68 -87.36
N LYS A 3 -40.67 9.86 -88.57
CA LYS A 3 -41.99 10.46 -88.85
C LYS A 3 -43.12 9.40 -88.85
N ASN A 4 -43.18 8.50 -87.87
CA ASN A 4 -44.29 7.55 -87.77
C ASN A 4 -44.93 7.62 -86.38
N ASP A 5 -46.20 7.99 -86.32
CA ASP A 5 -46.89 8.38 -85.09
C ASP A 5 -47.04 7.20 -84.11
N ARG A 6 -47.13 5.98 -84.64
CA ARG A 6 -47.12 4.73 -83.86
C ARG A 6 -45.77 4.48 -83.19
N PHE A 7 -44.67 4.82 -83.86
CA PHE A 7 -43.33 4.62 -83.33
C PHE A 7 -43.03 5.57 -82.16
N LYS A 8 -43.51 6.82 -82.24
CA LYS A 8 -43.43 7.78 -81.13
C LYS A 8 -44.18 7.29 -79.89
N LYS A 9 -45.38 6.73 -80.07
CA LYS A 9 -46.19 6.19 -78.96
C LYS A 9 -45.52 4.99 -78.28
N VAL A 10 -44.96 4.07 -79.06
CA VAL A 10 -44.23 2.90 -78.51
C VAL A 10 -42.97 3.33 -77.75
N LEU A 11 -42.25 4.35 -78.26
CA LEU A 11 -41.04 4.86 -77.63
C LEU A 11 -41.33 5.62 -76.33
N VAL A 12 -42.46 6.31 -76.24
CA VAL A 12 -42.92 6.93 -74.98
C VAL A 12 -43.31 5.86 -73.96
N ILE A 13 -44.02 4.81 -74.38
CA ILE A 13 -44.42 3.72 -73.49
C ILE A 13 -43.20 2.94 -72.97
N SER A 14 -42.19 2.70 -73.81
CA SER A 14 -40.96 2.02 -73.37
C SER A 14 -40.14 2.87 -72.39
N ILE A 15 -40.05 4.18 -72.60
CA ILE A 15 -39.38 5.10 -71.65
C ILE A 15 -40.13 5.12 -70.31
N VAL A 16 -41.47 5.13 -70.33
CA VAL A 16 -42.28 5.07 -69.10
C VAL A 16 -42.13 3.73 -68.39
N LEU A 17 -42.02 2.63 -69.13
CA LEU A 17 -41.77 1.29 -68.57
C LEU A 17 -40.37 1.16 -67.97
N VAL A 18 -39.35 1.74 -68.63
CA VAL A 18 -37.96 1.78 -68.10
C VAL A 18 -37.89 2.66 -66.85
N LEU A 19 -38.62 3.78 -66.80
CA LEU A 19 -38.74 4.60 -65.59
C LEU A 19 -39.49 3.85 -64.48
N ALA A 20 -40.58 3.14 -64.79
CA ALA A 20 -41.32 2.34 -63.80
C ALA A 20 -40.49 1.16 -63.26
N LEU A 21 -39.67 0.53 -64.10
CA LEU A 21 -38.79 -0.60 -63.73
C LEU A 21 -37.48 -0.16 -63.06
N SER A 22 -37.12 1.13 -63.11
CA SER A 22 -35.94 1.66 -62.40
C SER A 22 -36.12 1.76 -60.87
N THR A 23 -37.28 1.38 -60.34
CA THR A 23 -37.54 1.25 -58.90
C THR A 23 -37.09 -0.10 -58.31
N ILE A 24 -36.18 -0.82 -58.96
CA ILE A 24 -35.52 -1.98 -58.36
C ILE A 24 -34.70 -1.50 -57.15
N ALA A 25 -35.27 -1.74 -55.98
CA ALA A 25 -34.68 -1.77 -54.64
C ALA A 25 -33.22 -1.34 -54.57
N VAL A 26 -32.99 -0.04 -54.44
CA VAL A 26 -31.83 0.43 -53.69
C VAL A 26 -32.16 0.07 -52.24
N ALA A 27 -31.60 -1.03 -51.75
CA ALA A 27 -31.47 -1.25 -50.31
C ALA A 27 -30.54 -0.14 -49.80
N ALA A 28 -31.12 1.03 -49.57
CA ALA A 28 -30.42 2.13 -48.96
C ALA A 28 -30.09 1.66 -47.54
N ASN A 29 -28.79 1.56 -47.23
CA ASN A 29 -28.30 1.70 -45.86
C ASN A 29 -28.70 3.12 -45.42
N GLU A 30 -29.98 3.30 -45.10
CA GLU A 30 -30.55 4.56 -44.67
C GLU A 30 -29.97 4.83 -43.29
N VAL A 31 -28.89 5.60 -43.25
CA VAL A 31 -28.51 6.36 -42.06
C VAL A 31 -29.68 7.29 -41.77
N TYR A 32 -30.64 6.83 -40.98
CA TYR A 32 -31.80 7.63 -40.61
C TYR A 32 -31.36 8.75 -39.67
N GLN A 33 -31.34 9.98 -40.18
CA GLN A 33 -31.06 11.16 -39.38
C GLN A 33 -32.28 11.48 -38.50
N LYS A 34 -32.23 11.05 -37.23
CA LYS A 34 -33.23 11.45 -36.24
C LYS A 34 -32.89 12.82 -35.68
N LYS A 35 -33.70 13.83 -36.02
CA LYS A 35 -33.63 15.14 -35.35
C LYS A 35 -34.09 14.99 -33.91
N LEU A 36 -33.28 15.44 -32.96
CA LEU A 36 -33.58 15.44 -31.53
C LEU A 36 -33.70 16.89 -31.06
N THR A 37 -34.75 17.18 -30.30
CA THR A 37 -34.88 18.47 -29.61
C THR A 37 -34.17 18.37 -28.27
N ALA A 38 -33.12 19.17 -28.07
CA ALA A 38 -32.37 19.24 -26.83
C ALA A 38 -32.79 20.48 -26.02
N THR A 39 -32.97 20.32 -24.72
CA THR A 39 -33.20 21.43 -23.78
C THR A 39 -31.95 21.66 -22.94
N PHE A 40 -31.40 22.88 -22.98
CA PHE A 40 -30.20 23.29 -22.23
C PHE A 40 -30.58 24.11 -20.97
N GLY A 41 -29.63 24.25 -20.04
CA GLY A 41 -29.75 25.15 -18.88
C GLY A 41 -30.56 24.61 -17.69
N ARG A 42 -31.02 23.35 -17.74
CA ARG A 42 -31.76 22.69 -16.64
C ARG A 42 -30.88 21.86 -15.70
N ILE A 43 -29.65 21.55 -16.11
CA ILE A 43 -28.71 20.71 -15.37
C ILE A 43 -27.67 21.62 -14.72
N LYS A 44 -27.37 21.41 -13.43
CA LYS A 44 -26.38 22.17 -12.68
C LYS A 44 -25.35 21.22 -12.07
N PHE A 45 -24.10 21.66 -12.07
CA PHE A 45 -22.99 20.97 -11.40
C PHE A 45 -22.68 21.67 -10.09
N LYS A 46 -22.63 20.90 -8.99
CA LYS A 46 -22.24 21.42 -7.68
C LYS A 46 -21.14 20.55 -7.07
N VAL A 47 -20.12 21.21 -6.53
CA VAL A 47 -19.06 20.58 -5.72
C VAL A 47 -19.02 21.30 -4.38
N ASP A 48 -19.11 20.56 -3.28
CA ASP A 48 -19.14 21.10 -1.92
C ASP A 48 -20.16 22.25 -1.73
N GLY A 49 -21.33 22.09 -2.37
CA GLY A 49 -22.41 23.07 -2.34
C GLY A 49 -22.23 24.28 -3.28
N LYS A 50 -21.04 24.50 -3.84
CA LYS A 50 -20.74 25.58 -4.79
C LYS A 50 -21.20 25.21 -6.20
N ASP A 51 -21.93 26.09 -6.87
CA ASP A 51 -22.29 25.95 -8.27
C ASP A 51 -21.04 26.17 -9.15
N VAL A 52 -20.71 25.16 -9.96
CA VAL A 52 -19.55 25.15 -10.87
C VAL A 52 -19.97 24.95 -12.32
N THR A 53 -21.26 25.19 -12.63
CA THR A 53 -21.82 24.86 -13.94
C THR A 53 -21.15 25.63 -15.07
N LYS A 54 -20.95 26.94 -14.91
CA LYS A 54 -20.39 27.80 -15.96
C LYS A 54 -18.93 27.46 -16.25
N GLU A 55 -18.17 27.16 -15.22
CA GLU A 55 -16.76 26.79 -15.31
C GLU A 55 -16.59 25.49 -16.10
N ILE A 56 -17.43 24.50 -15.83
CA ILE A 56 -17.44 23.22 -16.55
C ILE A 56 -17.87 23.41 -17.99
N GLU A 57 -18.99 24.09 -18.24
CA GLU A 57 -19.51 24.29 -19.59
C GLU A 57 -18.52 25.08 -20.46
N SER A 58 -17.89 26.12 -19.91
CA SER A 58 -16.87 26.91 -20.60
C SER A 58 -15.60 26.12 -20.88
N LYS A 59 -15.23 25.17 -20.01
CA LYS A 59 -13.99 24.39 -20.16
C LYS A 59 -14.08 23.35 -21.26
N TYR A 60 -15.23 22.69 -21.41
CA TYR A 60 -15.42 21.63 -22.39
C TYR A 60 -16.21 22.05 -23.63
N ASP A 61 -16.68 23.30 -23.68
CA ASP A 61 -17.53 23.83 -24.74
C ASP A 61 -18.73 22.92 -25.06
N THR A 62 -19.20 22.20 -24.04
CA THR A 62 -20.25 21.18 -24.18
C THR A 62 -21.18 21.30 -22.99
N PRO A 63 -22.31 22.02 -23.13
CA PRO A 63 -23.30 22.12 -22.06
C PRO A 63 -24.04 20.80 -21.88
N ALA A 64 -24.49 20.54 -20.65
CA ALA A 64 -25.36 19.41 -20.38
C ALA A 64 -26.78 19.70 -20.88
N PHE A 65 -27.46 18.68 -21.39
CA PHE A 65 -28.77 18.86 -22.03
C PHE A 65 -29.71 17.69 -21.76
N ILE A 66 -31.00 17.94 -21.97
CA ILE A 66 -32.05 16.93 -21.84
C ILE A 66 -32.65 16.64 -23.21
N VAL A 67 -32.70 15.36 -23.58
CA VAL A 67 -33.39 14.84 -24.77
C VAL A 67 -34.31 13.71 -24.33
N ASN A 68 -35.58 13.75 -24.72
CA ASN A 68 -36.56 12.70 -24.40
C ASN A 68 -36.57 12.31 -22.90
N SER A 69 -36.57 13.31 -22.02
CA SER A 69 -36.51 13.14 -20.55
C SER A 69 -35.25 12.43 -20.03
N ARG A 70 -34.18 12.33 -20.82
CA ARG A 70 -32.87 11.83 -20.41
C ARG A 70 -31.86 12.97 -20.39
N SER A 71 -31.10 13.04 -19.31
CA SER A 71 -29.99 13.99 -19.16
C SER A 71 -28.73 13.42 -19.81
N TYR A 72 -28.08 14.23 -20.63
CA TYR A 72 -26.80 13.95 -21.25
C TYR A 72 -25.78 14.92 -20.68
N VAL A 73 -24.70 14.35 -20.15
CA VAL A 73 -23.69 15.09 -19.39
C VAL A 73 -22.32 14.73 -19.97
N PRO A 74 -21.42 15.71 -20.18
CA PRO A 74 -20.06 15.42 -20.62
C PRO A 74 -19.34 14.51 -19.60
N VAL A 75 -18.92 13.33 -20.05
CA VAL A 75 -18.23 12.35 -19.19
C VAL A 75 -16.97 12.93 -18.55
N ARG A 76 -16.19 13.71 -19.33
CA ARG A 76 -14.95 14.34 -18.87
C ARG A 76 -15.18 15.35 -17.75
N ALA A 77 -16.29 16.09 -17.81
CA ALA A 77 -16.66 17.02 -16.76
C ALA A 77 -16.84 16.30 -15.43
N ILE A 78 -17.63 15.22 -15.41
CA ILE A 78 -17.89 14.45 -14.19
C ILE A 78 -16.62 13.80 -13.66
N ALA A 79 -15.82 13.19 -14.53
CA ALA A 79 -14.57 12.55 -14.14
C ALA A 79 -13.59 13.54 -13.49
N GLU A 80 -13.41 14.72 -14.07
CA GLU A 80 -12.51 15.73 -13.49
C GLU A 80 -13.02 16.31 -12.17
N LEU A 81 -14.33 16.46 -11.99
CA LEU A 81 -14.89 16.82 -10.68
C LEU A 81 -14.58 15.75 -9.61
N MET A 82 -14.41 14.50 -10.02
CA MET A 82 -13.99 13.39 -9.17
C MET A 82 -12.47 13.26 -9.05
N GLY A 83 -11.69 14.12 -9.73
CA GLY A 83 -10.23 14.05 -9.76
C GLY A 83 -9.68 12.89 -10.59
N MET A 84 -10.46 12.38 -11.53
CA MET A 84 -10.11 11.30 -12.46
C MET A 84 -9.74 11.85 -13.83
N GLU A 85 -8.97 11.08 -14.59
CA GLU A 85 -8.60 11.38 -15.97
C GLU A 85 -9.51 10.61 -16.95
N VAL A 86 -9.80 11.16 -18.13
CA VAL A 86 -10.54 10.46 -19.20
C VAL A 86 -9.72 10.41 -20.47
N LYS A 87 -9.44 9.20 -20.95
CA LYS A 87 -8.83 8.94 -22.26
C LYS A 87 -9.88 8.49 -23.26
N TRP A 88 -9.76 8.98 -24.49
CA TRP A 88 -10.65 8.62 -25.58
C TRP A 88 -9.87 7.84 -26.63
N ASP A 89 -10.36 6.65 -26.97
CA ASP A 89 -9.93 5.87 -28.11
C ASP A 89 -10.96 6.02 -29.24
N GLY A 90 -10.54 6.70 -30.30
CA GLY A 90 -11.39 6.96 -31.47
C GLY A 90 -11.59 5.75 -32.38
N GLU A 91 -10.73 4.74 -32.33
CA GLU A 91 -10.88 3.53 -33.14
C GLU A 91 -11.97 2.64 -32.54
N THR A 92 -11.89 2.39 -31.23
CA THR A 92 -12.86 1.53 -30.52
C THR A 92 -14.08 2.29 -30.01
N HIS A 93 -14.08 3.61 -30.13
CA HIS A 93 -15.12 4.49 -29.57
C HIS A 93 -15.25 4.32 -28.04
N THR A 94 -14.12 4.17 -27.36
CA THR A 94 -14.05 3.89 -25.93
C THR A 94 -13.61 5.11 -25.15
N ALA A 95 -14.36 5.45 -24.11
CA ALA A 95 -13.94 6.39 -23.07
C ALA A 95 -13.45 5.62 -21.85
N GLU A 96 -12.15 5.66 -21.58
CA GLU A 96 -11.52 5.06 -20.39
C GLU A 96 -11.44 6.11 -19.28
N ILE A 97 -11.94 5.78 -18.09
CA ILE A 97 -11.85 6.63 -16.88
C ILE A 97 -10.75 6.06 -15.99
N ILE A 98 -9.75 6.88 -15.66
CA ILE A 98 -8.56 6.48 -14.92
C ILE A 98 -8.55 7.19 -13.57
N ASP A 99 -8.60 6.41 -12.49
CA ASP A 99 -8.35 6.92 -11.14
C ASP A 99 -6.83 7.07 -10.92
N VAL A 100 -6.36 8.30 -11.07
CA VAL A 100 -4.93 8.62 -10.93
C VAL A 100 -4.47 8.51 -9.46
N LYS A 101 -5.38 8.75 -8.51
CA LYS A 101 -5.05 8.73 -7.08
C LYS A 101 -4.88 7.32 -6.56
N SER A 102 -5.75 6.38 -6.96
CA SER A 102 -5.62 4.98 -6.50
C SER A 102 -4.25 4.40 -6.88
N LYS A 103 -3.80 4.61 -8.13
CA LYS A 103 -2.48 4.16 -8.59
C LYS A 103 -1.34 4.76 -7.76
N ALA A 104 -1.39 6.06 -7.50
CA ALA A 104 -0.36 6.73 -6.70
C ALA A 104 -0.31 6.20 -5.26
N TYR A 105 -1.47 5.93 -4.65
CA TYR A 105 -1.55 5.36 -3.31
C TYR A 105 -1.03 3.92 -3.26
N GLU A 106 -1.33 3.10 -4.27
CA GLU A 106 -0.80 1.73 -4.38
C GLU A 106 0.73 1.71 -4.44
N GLU A 107 1.33 2.60 -5.23
CA GLU A 107 2.80 2.74 -5.30
C GLU A 107 3.41 3.22 -3.97
N GLU A 108 2.73 4.12 -3.25
CA GLU A 108 3.20 4.59 -1.94
C GLU A 108 3.10 3.48 -0.86
N LEU A 109 2.04 2.68 -0.90
CA LEU A 109 1.86 1.53 -0.01
C LEU A 109 2.95 0.48 -0.20
N ASP A 110 3.30 0.12 -1.44
CA ASP A 110 4.38 -0.83 -1.73
C ASP A 110 5.75 -0.34 -1.19
N LYS A 111 6.02 0.96 -1.29
CA LYS A 111 7.24 1.55 -0.70
C LYS A 111 7.23 1.44 0.83
N LYS A 112 6.11 1.78 1.47
CA LYS A 112 5.98 1.67 2.93
C LYS A 112 6.07 0.23 3.42
N ASP A 113 5.50 -0.72 2.69
CA ASP A 113 5.58 -2.14 3.04
C ASP A 113 7.02 -2.67 2.97
N LYS A 114 7.81 -2.22 1.98
CA LYS A 114 9.24 -2.51 1.89
C LYS A 114 10.03 -1.91 3.05
N GLU A 115 9.78 -0.63 3.36
CA GLU A 115 10.41 0.06 4.49
C GLU A 115 10.08 -0.64 5.82
N ILE A 116 8.82 -1.00 6.05
CA ILE A 116 8.39 -1.75 7.23
C ILE A 116 9.09 -3.11 7.31
N ALA A 117 9.26 -3.81 6.18
CA ALA A 117 9.96 -5.09 6.14
C ALA A 117 11.46 -4.95 6.49
N GLU A 118 12.11 -3.87 6.03
CA GLU A 118 13.51 -3.57 6.36
C GLU A 118 13.68 -3.18 7.83
N LEU A 119 12.85 -2.25 8.33
CA LEU A 119 12.86 -1.84 9.74
C LEU A 119 12.60 -3.03 10.68
N LYS A 120 11.68 -3.94 10.32
CA LYS A 120 11.46 -5.17 11.09
C LYS A 120 12.70 -6.05 11.14
N LYS A 121 13.44 -6.20 10.04
CA LYS A 121 14.69 -6.97 10.02
C LYS A 121 15.77 -6.30 10.87
N GLU A 122 15.86 -4.97 10.85
CA GLU A 122 16.81 -4.22 11.67
C GLU A 122 16.49 -4.35 13.16
N ILE A 123 15.21 -4.21 13.54
CA ILE A 123 14.75 -4.44 14.92
C ILE A 123 15.11 -5.85 15.40
N GLU A 124 14.91 -6.89 14.58
CA GLU A 124 15.26 -8.26 14.98
C GLU A 124 16.77 -8.46 15.16
N LYS A 125 17.61 -7.81 14.34
CA LYS A 125 19.07 -7.80 14.57
C LYS A 125 19.43 -7.09 15.87
N LEU A 126 18.92 -5.88 16.08
CA LEU A 126 19.19 -5.09 17.28
C LEU A 126 18.72 -5.79 18.55
N LYS A 127 17.56 -6.46 18.53
CA LYS A 127 17.10 -7.27 19.67
C LYS A 127 18.08 -8.38 20.00
N LYS A 128 18.62 -9.07 19.00
CA LYS A 128 19.60 -10.15 19.23
C LYS A 128 20.85 -9.61 19.93
N ASP A 129 21.36 -8.47 19.47
CA ASP A 129 22.58 -7.88 20.03
C ASP A 129 22.34 -7.31 21.44
N VAL A 130 21.15 -6.76 21.73
CA VAL A 130 20.79 -6.24 23.07
C VAL A 130 20.51 -7.35 24.09
N VAL A 131 20.00 -8.51 23.66
CA VAL A 131 19.76 -9.66 24.55
C VAL A 131 21.07 -10.16 25.17
N ASP A 132 22.19 -10.10 24.45
CA ASP A 132 23.50 -10.55 24.97
C ASP A 132 24.13 -9.58 25.99
N GLU A 133 23.78 -8.28 25.97
CA GLU A 133 24.28 -7.31 26.97
C GLU A 133 23.34 -7.12 28.18
N THR A 134 22.04 -7.39 28.01
CA THR A 134 21.03 -7.19 29.08
C THR A 134 20.59 -8.47 29.79
N ASP A 135 20.87 -9.66 29.24
CA ASP A 135 20.62 -10.90 29.98
C ASP A 135 21.59 -11.00 31.15
N LEU A 136 21.04 -10.97 32.36
CA LEU A 136 21.79 -11.14 33.61
C LEU A 136 22.69 -12.38 33.56
N LYS A 137 22.28 -13.43 32.84
CA LYS A 137 23.08 -14.65 32.65
C LYS A 137 24.29 -14.42 31.76
N ALA A 138 24.19 -13.60 30.73
CA ALA A 138 25.30 -13.27 29.85
C ALA A 138 26.36 -12.45 30.61
N VAL A 139 25.92 -11.49 31.43
CA VAL A 139 26.79 -10.73 32.34
C VAL A 139 27.44 -11.66 33.37
N GLN A 140 26.66 -12.55 34.01
CA GLN A 140 27.20 -13.54 34.95
C GLN A 140 28.27 -14.43 34.30
N LYS A 141 28.01 -14.93 33.09
CA LYS A 141 28.97 -15.75 32.34
C LYS A 141 30.25 -14.98 32.03
N LYS A 142 30.15 -13.70 31.63
CA LYS A 142 31.32 -12.85 31.37
C LYS A 142 32.15 -12.65 32.64
N LEU A 143 31.51 -12.36 33.77
CA LEU A 143 32.18 -12.19 35.06
C LEU A 143 32.89 -13.48 35.51
N ASN A 144 32.24 -14.64 35.39
CA ASN A 144 32.87 -15.92 35.72
C ASN A 144 34.02 -16.28 34.76
N ASN A 145 33.92 -15.94 33.48
CA ASN A 145 35.03 -16.16 32.54
C ASN A 145 36.24 -15.26 32.84
N GLU A 146 36.00 -14.02 33.25
CA GLU A 146 37.05 -13.03 33.48
C GLU A 146 37.67 -13.12 34.89
N PHE A 147 36.85 -13.43 35.90
CA PHE A 147 37.23 -13.38 37.32
C PHE A 147 37.01 -14.71 38.08
N GLY A 148 36.64 -15.79 37.38
CA GLY A 148 36.34 -17.08 38.01
C GLY A 148 37.53 -17.82 38.60
N THR A 149 38.77 -17.39 38.33
CA THR A 149 39.96 -17.93 38.99
C THR A 149 40.97 -16.82 39.23
N TYR A 150 41.45 -16.70 40.47
CA TYR A 150 42.52 -15.76 40.83
C TYR A 150 43.50 -16.43 41.79
N HIS A 151 44.79 -16.42 41.44
CA HIS A 151 45.88 -17.04 42.21
C HIS A 151 45.55 -18.46 42.74
N ASP A 152 45.10 -19.36 41.85
CA ASP A 152 44.81 -20.77 42.17
C ASP A 152 43.61 -20.98 43.12
N VAL A 153 42.75 -19.96 43.23
CA VAL A 153 41.47 -20.02 43.93
C VAL A 153 40.35 -19.83 42.91
N ASP A 154 39.38 -20.72 42.93
CA ASP A 154 38.22 -20.65 42.05
C ASP A 154 37.06 -19.93 42.73
N PHE A 155 36.42 -19.06 41.95
CA PHE A 155 35.28 -18.25 42.34
C PHE A 155 34.10 -18.53 41.41
N ASP A 156 32.91 -18.61 41.99
CA ASP A 156 31.65 -18.61 41.24
C ASP A 156 30.85 -17.38 41.64
N ILE A 157 30.65 -16.50 40.67
CA ILE A 157 29.86 -15.29 40.76
C ILE A 157 28.46 -15.62 40.23
N THR A 158 27.46 -15.49 41.08
CA THR A 158 26.06 -15.63 40.70
C THR A 158 25.35 -14.29 40.80
N LEU A 159 24.68 -13.89 39.73
CA LEU A 159 23.88 -12.69 39.68
C LEU A 159 22.40 -13.05 39.80
N LYS A 160 21.67 -12.37 40.67
CA LYS A 160 20.21 -12.55 40.84
C LYS A 160 19.51 -11.21 40.70
N GLU A 161 18.51 -11.16 39.83
CA GLU A 161 17.67 -9.98 39.68
C GLU A 161 16.58 -9.98 40.77
N SER A 162 16.52 -8.87 41.50
CA SER A 162 15.46 -8.53 42.44
C SER A 162 14.74 -7.29 41.90
N LYS A 163 13.49 -7.04 42.34
CA LYS A 163 12.61 -5.97 41.80
C LYS A 163 13.28 -4.61 41.53
N ASN A 164 14.24 -4.20 42.37
CA ASN A 164 14.90 -2.89 42.28
C ASN A 164 16.44 -2.97 42.40
N ARG A 165 17.04 -4.15 42.40
CA ARG A 165 18.50 -4.31 42.58
C ARG A 165 19.00 -5.62 41.99
N ILE A 166 20.29 -5.67 41.69
CA ILE A 166 20.98 -6.92 41.36
C ILE A 166 21.72 -7.38 42.61
N ASP A 167 21.41 -8.58 43.08
CA ASP A 167 22.13 -9.23 44.17
C ASP A 167 23.29 -10.04 43.57
N VAL A 168 24.51 -9.83 44.09
CA VAL A 168 25.72 -10.55 43.67
C VAL A 168 26.12 -11.49 44.80
N ASP A 169 26.14 -12.79 44.52
CA ASP A 169 26.68 -13.81 45.42
C ASP A 169 28.02 -14.30 44.87
N ILE A 170 29.11 -14.07 45.61
CA ILE A 170 30.43 -14.63 45.27
C ILE A 170 30.69 -15.82 46.19
N THR A 171 30.96 -16.95 45.55
CA THR A 171 31.30 -18.21 46.20
C THR A 171 32.74 -18.55 45.91
N MET A 172 33.46 -19.07 46.89
CA MET A 172 34.86 -19.46 46.75
C MET A 172 35.04 -20.91 47.17
N ASP A 173 35.69 -21.70 46.31
CA ASP A 173 36.01 -23.10 46.58
C ASP A 173 37.48 -23.20 46.97
N LEU A 174 37.74 -23.53 48.24
CA LEU A 174 39.10 -23.65 48.76
C LEU A 174 39.65 -25.05 48.52
N ARG A 175 40.90 -25.15 48.06
CA ARG A 175 41.52 -26.41 47.63
C ARG A 175 42.60 -26.90 48.57
N ASP A 176 43.19 -26.02 49.38
CA ASP A 176 44.24 -26.39 50.31
C ASP A 176 44.13 -25.71 51.70
N SER A 177 44.86 -26.26 52.66
CA SER A 177 44.89 -25.78 54.05
C SER A 177 45.48 -24.38 54.20
N ARG A 178 46.27 -23.90 53.24
CA ARG A 178 46.83 -22.56 53.24
C ARG A 178 45.74 -21.55 52.89
N GLN A 179 44.94 -21.85 51.86
CA GLN A 179 43.81 -21.03 51.45
C GLN A 179 42.74 -20.97 52.55
N GLU A 180 42.43 -22.10 53.20
CA GLU A 180 41.56 -22.13 54.38
C GLU A 180 42.11 -21.28 55.54
N SER A 181 43.43 -21.30 55.74
CA SER A 181 44.07 -20.45 56.75
C SER A 181 43.96 -18.97 56.42
N TYR A 182 44.10 -18.58 55.14
CA TYR A 182 43.87 -17.19 54.70
C TYR A 182 42.42 -16.78 54.88
N TRP A 183 41.47 -17.64 54.53
CA TRP A 183 40.07 -17.43 54.82
C TRP A 183 39.88 -17.17 56.31
N ASN A 184 40.35 -18.05 57.19
CA ASN A 184 40.18 -17.90 58.64
C ASN A 184 40.77 -16.59 59.19
N ARG A 185 41.83 -16.07 58.58
CA ARG A 185 42.45 -14.78 58.94
C ARG A 185 41.74 -13.55 58.37
N MET A 186 40.87 -13.67 57.37
CA MET A 186 40.09 -12.53 56.88
C MET A 186 39.13 -12.01 57.96
N GLY A 187 38.97 -10.68 58.01
CA GLY A 187 38.07 -10.02 58.95
C GLY A 187 36.61 -10.42 58.75
N TYR A 188 35.84 -10.46 59.84
CA TYR A 188 34.42 -10.87 59.81
C TYR A 188 33.55 -10.03 58.88
N SER A 189 33.87 -8.75 58.66
CA SER A 189 33.15 -7.86 57.74
C SER A 189 33.19 -8.30 56.28
N TYR A 190 34.16 -9.16 55.92
CA TYR A 190 34.35 -9.68 54.57
C TYR A 190 33.78 -11.10 54.41
N LYS A 191 33.19 -11.70 55.45
CA LYS A 191 32.69 -13.09 55.42
C LYS A 191 31.19 -13.13 55.64
N LYS A 192 30.47 -13.80 54.74
CA LYS A 192 29.04 -14.08 54.88
C LYS A 192 28.79 -15.44 55.54
N GLY A 193 29.65 -16.43 55.31
CA GLY A 193 29.56 -17.76 55.94
C GLY A 193 30.35 -18.85 55.22
N ASN A 194 30.22 -20.11 55.67
CA ASN A 194 30.77 -21.27 54.97
C ASN A 194 29.90 -22.53 55.10
N ASP A 195 29.89 -23.36 54.06
CA ASP A 195 29.35 -24.72 54.09
C ASP A 195 30.51 -25.73 54.02
N ARG A 196 30.83 -26.28 55.20
CA ARG A 196 31.92 -27.26 55.36
C ARG A 196 31.64 -28.60 54.69
N ARG A 197 30.38 -28.93 54.35
CA ARG A 197 30.07 -30.20 53.66
C ARG A 197 30.52 -30.19 52.19
N TYR A 198 30.63 -29.01 51.58
CA TYR A 198 31.00 -28.83 50.17
C TYR A 198 32.24 -27.95 49.99
N ASN A 199 32.98 -27.70 51.07
CA ASN A 199 34.12 -26.77 51.14
C ASN A 199 33.89 -25.39 50.47
N ARG A 200 32.68 -24.86 50.66
CA ARG A 200 32.18 -23.68 49.97
C ARG A 200 32.13 -22.47 50.89
N TYR A 201 32.71 -21.34 50.48
CA TYR A 201 32.81 -20.14 51.30
C TYR A 201 32.09 -18.96 50.63
N TYR A 202 31.36 -18.18 51.43
CA TYR A 202 30.49 -17.10 50.95
C TYR A 202 31.01 -15.75 51.42
N ILE A 203 31.20 -14.83 50.47
CA ILE A 203 31.72 -13.49 50.69
C ILE A 203 30.57 -12.48 50.62
N HIS A 204 30.73 -11.33 51.29
CA HIS A 204 29.77 -10.20 51.24
C HIS A 204 29.98 -9.32 50.01
#